data_AF-A0A1G4KHP6-F1
#
_entry.id   AF-A0A1G4KHP6-F1
#
_cell.length_a   1.000
_cell.length_b   1.000
_cell.length_c   1.000
_cell.angle_alpha   90.00
_cell.angle_beta   90.00
_cell.angle_gamma   90.00
#
_symmetry.space_group_name_H-M   'P 1'
#
loop_
_entity.id
_entity.type
_entity.pdbx_description
1 polymer ?
#
loop_
_entity_poly.entity_id
_entity_poly.type
_entity_poly.pdbx_seq_one_letter_code
_entity_poly.pdbx_strand_id
1 'polypeptide(L)'
;MDVPQKYINFSQLLSGIIETNEGVDQLNEVVVSFLYHLFPKELFVRALSLLESSNMFIYVLENKTCDEHGSKQVDNTNGSRVSASLLISEANLVPSGNDSSRTEQRHLWELLYETEQLQHKLIVENEDSVGGTPVVTDLDRWFCSCSEYITLFGDELQQDDDERPLACKLVQEIDKTEGAHDKFARIKQQQRYFRHDKIMCPHLLAFSILLQTEPKTLRYFTGTRQTVYLIRVQNIDEWLRLHLNIVV
;
A
#
# COMPACT_ATOMS: atom_id res chain seq x y z
N MET A 1 -16.60 23.55 24.63
CA MET A 1 -17.24 22.22 24.76
C MET A 1 -17.08 21.55 23.42
N ASP A 2 -16.06 20.70 23.28
CA ASP A 2 -15.85 19.93 22.06
C ASP A 2 -16.98 18.91 21.93
N VAL A 3 -17.73 18.99 20.83
CA VAL A 3 -18.70 17.96 20.46
C VAL A 3 -17.90 16.67 20.30
N PRO A 4 -18.27 15.54 20.94
CA PRO A 4 -17.57 14.29 20.74
C PRO A 4 -17.66 13.94 19.25
N GLN A 5 -16.52 14.08 18.57
CA GLN A 5 -16.40 13.80 17.16
C GLN A 5 -16.63 12.30 17.01
N LYS A 6 -17.71 11.92 16.33
CA LYS A 6 -18.08 10.52 16.16
C LYS A 6 -16.94 9.80 15.45
N TYR A 7 -16.33 8.83 16.13
CA TYR A 7 -15.30 8.00 15.54
C TYR A 7 -15.87 7.22 14.33
N ILE A 8 -15.15 7.26 13.21
CA ILE A 8 -15.49 6.52 11.99
C ILE A 8 -14.37 5.50 11.79
N ASN A 9 -14.73 4.22 11.70
CA ASN A 9 -13.78 3.17 11.34
C ASN A 9 -13.56 3.18 9.82
N PHE A 10 -12.42 3.70 9.38
CA PHE A 10 -12.13 3.86 7.95
C PHE A 10 -11.78 2.55 7.27
N SER A 11 -11.11 1.61 7.95
CA SER A 11 -10.87 0.27 7.39
C SER A 11 -12.16 -0.45 7.00
N GLN A 12 -13.18 -0.40 7.86
CA GLN A 12 -14.48 -1.02 7.60
C GLN A 12 -15.27 -0.28 6.51
N LEU A 13 -15.23 1.05 6.53
CA LEU A 13 -15.92 1.84 5.51
C LEU A 13 -15.33 1.61 4.11
N LEU A 14 -13.99 1.66 4.01
CA LEU A 14 -13.28 1.50 2.75
C LEU A 14 -13.28 0.05 2.25
N SER A 15 -13.50 -0.96 3.12
CA SER A 15 -13.66 -2.34 2.65
C SER A 15 -14.94 -2.54 1.81
N GLY A 16 -15.94 -1.68 2.02
CA GLY A 16 -17.16 -1.65 1.22
C GLY A 16 -16.99 -1.17 -0.24
N ILE A 17 -15.79 -0.70 -0.64
CA ILE A 17 -15.52 -0.24 -2.02
C ILE A 17 -15.72 -1.37 -3.03
N ILE A 18 -15.42 -2.62 -2.67
CA ILE A 18 -15.59 -3.77 -3.55
C ILE A 18 -16.76 -4.62 -3.08
N GLU A 19 -17.80 -4.72 -3.90
CA GLU A 19 -18.91 -5.66 -3.70
C GLU A 19 -18.68 -6.93 -4.54
N THR A 20 -19.16 -8.07 -4.03
CA THR A 20 -19.18 -9.32 -4.82
C THR A 20 -20.62 -9.61 -5.18
N ASN A 21 -20.95 -9.41 -6.45
CA ASN A 21 -22.26 -9.75 -6.98
C ASN A 21 -22.10 -10.95 -7.91
N GLU A 22 -22.86 -12.02 -7.64
CA GLU A 22 -22.86 -13.25 -8.46
C GLU A 22 -21.47 -13.87 -8.67
N GLY A 23 -20.56 -13.70 -7.70
CA GLY A 23 -19.18 -14.21 -7.77
C GLY A 23 -18.21 -13.34 -8.58
N VAL A 24 -18.66 -12.19 -9.08
CA VAL A 24 -17.84 -11.18 -9.75
C VAL A 24 -17.60 -10.02 -8.79
N ASP A 25 -16.33 -9.69 -8.59
CA ASP A 25 -15.94 -8.51 -7.81
C ASP A 25 -16.09 -7.26 -8.68
N GLN A 26 -16.77 -6.23 -8.16
CA GLN A 26 -16.97 -4.95 -8.84
C GLN A 26 -16.95 -3.79 -7.84
N LEU A 27 -16.78 -2.57 -8.35
CA LEU A 27 -16.85 -1.37 -7.53
C LEU A 27 -18.30 -1.17 -7.05
N ASN A 28 -18.46 -0.90 -5.76
CA ASN A 28 -19.73 -0.52 -5.18
C ASN A 28 -19.96 0.98 -5.43
N GLU A 29 -20.72 1.30 -6.46
CA GLU A 29 -21.01 2.68 -6.88
C GLU A 29 -21.66 3.53 -5.78
N VAL A 30 -22.45 2.91 -4.89
CA VAL A 30 -23.10 3.61 -3.77
C VAL A 30 -22.06 4.05 -2.75
N VAL A 31 -21.15 3.14 -2.37
CA VAL A 31 -20.07 3.44 -1.43
C VAL A 31 -19.10 4.44 -2.05
N VAL A 32 -18.70 4.24 -3.31
CA VAL A 32 -17.85 5.18 -4.06
C VAL A 32 -18.45 6.59 -4.09
N SER A 33 -19.75 6.71 -4.39
CA SER A 33 -20.46 7.99 -4.37
C SER A 33 -20.45 8.65 -2.99
N PHE A 34 -20.65 7.87 -1.93
CA PHE A 34 -20.55 8.38 -0.56
C PHE A 34 -19.13 8.87 -0.22
N LEU A 35 -18.09 8.13 -0.62
CA LEU A 35 -16.69 8.46 -0.35
C LEU A 35 -16.23 9.74 -1.08
N TYR A 36 -16.80 10.05 -2.26
CA TYR A 36 -16.56 11.34 -2.92
C TYR A 36 -16.97 12.54 -2.06
N HIS A 37 -18.02 12.40 -1.24
CA HIS A 37 -18.50 13.46 -0.36
C HIS A 37 -17.80 13.48 1.00
N LEU A 38 -17.21 12.36 1.41
CA LEU A 38 -16.58 12.22 2.72
C LEU A 38 -15.18 12.84 2.78
N PHE A 39 -14.38 12.68 1.73
CA PHE A 39 -13.00 13.17 1.70
C PHE A 39 -12.91 14.56 1.08
N PRO A 40 -12.22 15.53 1.73
CA PRO A 40 -12.10 16.88 1.21
C PRO A 40 -11.16 16.95 0.00
N LYS A 41 -11.15 18.10 -0.70
CA LYS A 41 -10.18 18.43 -1.77
C LYS A 41 -10.10 17.38 -2.89
N GLU A 42 -11.22 16.72 -3.18
CA GLU A 42 -11.30 15.66 -4.20
C GLU A 42 -10.30 14.51 -3.96
N LEU A 43 -9.86 14.32 -2.71
CA LEU A 43 -8.82 13.33 -2.37
C LEU A 43 -9.20 11.92 -2.81
N PHE A 44 -10.47 11.54 -2.64
CA PHE A 44 -10.94 10.22 -3.04
C PHE A 44 -10.98 10.05 -4.56
N VAL A 45 -11.38 11.06 -5.32
CA VAL A 45 -11.32 11.04 -6.80
C VAL A 45 -9.89 10.80 -7.26
N ARG A 46 -8.95 11.60 -6.74
CA ARG A 46 -7.53 11.50 -7.09
C ARG A 46 -6.92 10.15 -6.69
N ALA A 47 -7.30 9.62 -5.53
CA ALA A 47 -6.86 8.29 -5.08
C ALA A 47 -7.42 7.18 -5.97
N LEU A 48 -8.69 7.26 -6.36
CA LEU A 48 -9.30 6.29 -7.28
C LEU A 48 -8.68 6.37 -8.67
N SER A 49 -8.42 7.57 -9.19
CA SER A 49 -7.70 7.75 -10.46
C SER A 49 -6.30 7.13 -10.41
N LEU A 50 -5.59 7.25 -9.28
CA LEU A 50 -4.30 6.57 -9.10
C LEU A 50 -4.45 5.04 -9.16
N LEU A 51 -5.47 4.48 -8.50
CA LEU A 51 -5.76 3.04 -8.52
C LEU A 51 -6.08 2.52 -9.93
N GLU A 52 -6.58 3.37 -10.82
CA GLU A 52 -6.91 3.04 -12.21
C GLU A 52 -5.79 3.39 -13.21
N SER A 53 -4.80 4.20 -12.80
CA SER A 53 -3.79 4.79 -13.68
C SER A 53 -2.72 3.81 -14.19
N SER A 54 -2.63 2.59 -13.65
CA SER A 54 -1.53 1.65 -13.94
C SER A 54 -0.14 2.15 -13.53
N ASN A 55 -0.05 3.16 -12.66
CA ASN A 55 1.22 3.71 -12.20
C ASN A 55 1.57 3.35 -10.75
N MET A 56 0.80 2.46 -10.12
CA MET A 56 0.99 2.04 -8.74
C MET A 56 1.68 0.66 -8.67
N PHE A 57 2.76 0.61 -7.90
CA PHE A 57 3.60 -0.58 -7.74
C PHE A 57 3.79 -0.94 -6.27
N ILE A 58 3.64 -2.22 -5.96
CA ILE A 58 3.93 -2.83 -4.67
C ILE A 58 5.07 -3.83 -4.89
N TYR A 59 6.27 -3.46 -4.49
CA TYR A 59 7.44 -4.34 -4.55
C TYR A 59 7.57 -5.10 -3.23
N VAL A 60 7.73 -6.43 -3.29
CA VAL A 60 7.91 -7.28 -2.11
C VAL A 60 9.26 -7.97 -2.20
N LEU A 61 10.10 -7.81 -1.18
CA LEU A 61 11.38 -8.48 -1.11
C LEU A 61 11.18 -9.93 -0.65
N GLU A 62 11.53 -10.88 -1.51
CA GLU A 62 11.43 -12.31 -1.23
C GLU A 62 12.66 -12.74 -0.42
N ASN A 63 12.53 -12.71 0.91
CA ASN A 63 13.53 -13.31 1.77
C ASN A 63 13.36 -14.83 1.71
N LYS A 64 14.39 -15.54 1.27
CA LYS A 64 14.44 -17.03 1.16
C LYS A 64 14.11 -17.77 2.46
N THR A 65 13.94 -17.07 3.57
CA THR A 65 13.58 -17.60 4.89
C THR A 65 12.09 -17.85 5.08
N CYS A 66 11.21 -17.41 4.17
CA CYS A 66 9.75 -17.65 4.31
C CYS A 66 9.29 -19.07 3.91
N ASP A 67 10.16 -19.92 3.35
CA ASP A 67 9.81 -21.27 2.89
C ASP A 67 10.09 -22.39 3.91
N GLU A 68 10.60 -22.10 5.11
CA GLU A 68 11.05 -23.14 6.05
C GLU A 68 9.95 -23.78 6.92
N HIS A 69 8.67 -23.54 6.64
CA HIS A 69 7.56 -24.27 7.29
C HIS A 69 6.75 -25.10 6.29
N GLY A 70 7.42 -25.96 5.51
CA GLY A 70 6.67 -26.87 4.65
C GLY A 70 7.40 -27.75 3.65
N SER A 71 8.62 -28.23 3.91
CA SER A 71 9.10 -29.44 3.22
C SER A 71 10.25 -30.11 3.96
N LYS A 72 10.07 -31.40 4.24
CA LYS A 72 11.10 -32.27 4.80
C LYS A 72 12.21 -32.47 3.77
N GLN A 73 13.44 -32.30 4.25
CA GLN A 73 14.70 -32.86 3.76
C GLN A 73 14.62 -33.79 2.54
N VAL A 74 15.37 -33.45 1.49
CA VAL A 74 16.35 -34.37 0.87
C VAL A 74 17.57 -33.56 0.42
N ASP A 75 18.72 -33.89 0.99
CA ASP A 75 20.05 -33.46 0.55
C ASP A 75 20.32 -33.85 -0.91
N ASN A 76 20.93 -32.96 -1.69
CA ASN A 76 22.16 -33.32 -2.38
C ASN A 76 22.95 -32.11 -2.91
N THR A 77 24.23 -32.17 -2.58
CA THR A 77 25.36 -31.35 -3.00
C THR A 77 25.58 -31.34 -4.51
N ASN A 78 25.87 -30.17 -5.11
CA ASN A 78 27.14 -29.87 -5.77
C ASN A 78 27.09 -28.52 -6.48
N GLY A 79 28.11 -27.70 -6.23
CA GLY A 79 28.31 -26.43 -6.90
C GLY A 79 28.78 -26.59 -8.34
N SER A 80 28.32 -25.70 -9.21
CA SER A 80 29.12 -25.24 -10.35
C SER A 80 28.63 -23.88 -10.83
N ARG A 81 29.60 -22.97 -11.03
CA ARG A 81 29.43 -21.62 -11.57
C ARG A 81 28.84 -21.67 -12.97
N VAL A 82 27.85 -20.82 -13.25
CA VAL A 82 27.56 -20.38 -14.62
C VAL A 82 27.27 -18.88 -14.63
N SER A 83 27.94 -18.22 -15.57
CA SER A 83 28.06 -16.79 -15.81
C SER A 83 26.73 -16.06 -16.05
N ALA A 84 26.76 -14.77 -15.77
CA ALA A 84 25.74 -13.79 -16.12
C ALA A 84 25.45 -13.79 -17.63
N SER A 85 24.16 -13.84 -17.98
CA SER A 85 23.65 -13.38 -19.27
C SER A 85 22.26 -12.77 -19.07
N LEU A 86 22.18 -11.49 -19.45
CA LEU A 86 20.98 -10.68 -19.59
C LEU A 86 19.86 -11.42 -20.33
N LEU A 87 18.67 -11.52 -19.73
CA LEU A 87 17.40 -11.59 -20.46
C LEU A 87 16.35 -10.81 -19.67
N ILE A 88 16.07 -9.60 -20.15
CA ILE A 88 14.79 -8.93 -19.94
C ILE A 88 13.77 -9.79 -20.69
N SER A 89 12.98 -10.58 -19.97
CA SER A 89 11.86 -11.29 -20.55
C SER A 89 10.65 -10.36 -20.56
N GLU A 90 10.47 -9.67 -21.68
CA GLU A 90 9.16 -9.20 -22.15
C GLU A 90 8.24 -10.42 -22.29
N ALA A 91 7.39 -10.68 -21.30
CA ALA A 91 6.36 -11.70 -21.39
C ALA A 91 5.04 -11.04 -21.81
N ASN A 92 4.84 -10.99 -23.13
CA ASN A 92 3.54 -10.78 -23.76
C ASN A 92 2.53 -11.85 -23.32
N LEU A 93 1.39 -11.37 -22.81
CA LEU A 93 0.02 -11.77 -23.14
C LEU A 93 -0.16 -13.01 -24.04
N VAL A 94 -0.47 -14.19 -23.46
CA VAL A 94 -1.53 -15.17 -23.86
C VAL A 94 -1.77 -16.12 -22.67
N PRO A 95 -3.03 -16.43 -22.28
CA PRO A 95 -3.31 -17.27 -21.13
C PRO A 95 -3.23 -18.75 -21.51
N SER A 96 -2.23 -19.45 -20.98
CA SER A 96 -2.24 -20.92 -20.96
C SER A 96 -1.92 -21.40 -19.55
N GLY A 97 -2.85 -22.20 -19.02
CA GLY A 97 -2.99 -22.74 -17.66
C GLY A 97 -1.76 -22.70 -16.75
N ASN A 98 -1.88 -22.01 -15.62
CA ASN A 98 -0.86 -22.07 -14.57
C ASN A 98 -1.51 -21.94 -13.17
N ASP A 99 -2.06 -23.04 -12.67
CA ASP A 99 -2.67 -23.13 -11.33
C ASP A 99 -1.65 -22.83 -10.20
N SER A 100 -0.37 -23.05 -10.46
CA SER A 100 0.75 -22.67 -9.57
C SER A 100 0.86 -21.15 -9.42
N SER A 101 0.88 -20.40 -10.52
CA SER A 101 1.01 -18.93 -10.48
C SER A 101 -0.14 -18.25 -9.72
N ARG A 102 -1.37 -18.76 -9.86
CA ARG A 102 -2.54 -18.22 -9.15
C ARG A 102 -2.48 -18.52 -7.66
N THR A 103 -1.92 -19.68 -7.29
CA THR A 103 -1.74 -20.07 -5.89
C THR A 103 -0.64 -19.24 -5.23
N GLU A 104 0.47 -19.00 -5.93
CA GLU A 104 1.58 -18.15 -5.47
C GLU A 104 1.18 -16.68 -5.32
N GLN A 105 0.35 -16.15 -6.22
CA GLN A 105 -0.16 -14.77 -6.13
C GLN A 105 -1.17 -14.61 -4.99
N ARG A 106 -2.03 -15.61 -4.76
CA ARG A 106 -2.94 -15.64 -3.60
C ARG A 106 -2.18 -15.60 -2.28
N HIS A 107 -1.11 -16.39 -2.18
CA HIS A 107 -0.28 -16.42 -0.99
C HIS A 107 0.37 -15.06 -0.70
N LEU A 108 0.79 -14.30 -1.72
CA LEU A 108 1.33 -12.95 -1.51
C LEU A 108 0.31 -11.95 -0.96
N TRP A 109 -0.94 -12.02 -1.42
CA TRP A 109 -2.00 -11.14 -0.91
C TRP A 109 -2.22 -11.37 0.58
N GLU A 110 -2.25 -12.64 1.01
CA GLU A 110 -2.37 -13.01 2.42
C GLU A 110 -1.16 -12.55 3.22
N LEU A 111 0.06 -12.78 2.73
CA LEU A 111 1.30 -12.35 3.39
C LEU A 111 1.36 -10.84 3.63
N LEU A 112 0.91 -10.02 2.68
CA LEU A 112 0.86 -8.56 2.82
C LEU A 112 -0.09 -8.09 3.94
N TYR A 113 -1.13 -8.87 4.24
CA TYR A 113 -2.12 -8.53 5.28
C TYR A 113 -1.84 -9.15 6.64
N GLU A 114 -1.16 -10.31 6.68
CA GLU A 114 -0.94 -11.11 7.89
C GLU A 114 0.45 -10.93 8.48
N THR A 115 1.47 -10.68 7.66
CA THR A 115 2.87 -10.73 8.09
C THR A 115 3.45 -9.34 8.29
N GLU A 116 3.64 -8.94 9.55
CA GLU A 116 4.28 -7.66 9.89
C GLU A 116 5.76 -7.58 9.49
N GLN A 117 6.41 -8.72 9.20
CA GLN A 117 7.83 -8.81 8.86
C GLN A 117 8.10 -8.74 7.35
N LEU A 118 7.05 -8.67 6.51
CA LEU A 118 7.22 -8.64 5.07
C LEU A 118 7.74 -7.27 4.62
N GLN A 119 8.96 -7.27 4.08
CA GLN A 119 9.57 -6.06 3.53
C GLN A 119 8.94 -5.74 2.17
N HIS A 120 8.25 -4.62 2.10
CA HIS A 120 7.61 -4.16 0.88
C HIS A 120 7.84 -2.66 0.66
N LYS A 121 7.63 -2.22 -0.58
CA LYS A 121 7.76 -0.84 -1.03
C LYS A 121 6.59 -0.44 -1.89
N LEU A 122 6.04 0.72 -1.57
CA LEU A 122 4.90 1.31 -2.23
C LEU A 122 5.40 2.48 -3.08
N ILE A 123 5.36 2.33 -4.39
CA ILE A 123 5.90 3.27 -5.35
C ILE A 123 4.81 3.69 -6.32
N VAL A 124 4.74 4.97 -6.62
CA VAL A 124 3.97 5.50 -7.75
C VAL A 124 4.94 6.12 -8.75
N GLU A 125 4.90 5.65 -9.98
CA GLU A 125 5.66 6.24 -11.08
C GLU A 125 4.98 7.54 -11.53
N ASN A 126 5.80 8.57 -11.77
CA ASN A 126 5.30 9.88 -12.17
C ASN A 126 5.60 10.10 -13.66
N GLU A 127 4.57 10.00 -14.50
CA GLU A 127 4.67 10.16 -15.96
C GLU A 127 5.11 11.57 -16.38
N ASP A 128 4.77 12.59 -15.59
CA ASP A 128 4.92 14.00 -15.97
C ASP A 128 6.34 14.56 -15.83
N SER A 129 7.30 13.74 -15.38
CA SER A 129 8.66 14.20 -15.09
C SER A 129 9.70 13.46 -15.94
N VAL A 130 10.36 14.20 -16.83
CA VAL A 130 11.55 13.72 -17.57
C VAL A 130 12.64 13.44 -16.54
N GLY A 131 12.83 12.17 -16.17
CA GLY A 131 13.69 11.75 -15.06
C GLY A 131 12.98 11.70 -13.70
N GLY A 132 11.66 11.55 -13.70
CA GLY A 132 10.79 11.64 -12.53
C GLY A 132 11.21 10.86 -11.32
N THR A 133 11.42 11.57 -10.22
CA THR A 133 11.57 10.99 -8.89
C THR A 133 10.28 10.23 -8.56
N PRO A 134 10.33 8.90 -8.34
CA PRO A 134 9.16 8.14 -7.96
C PRO A 134 8.60 8.64 -6.62
N VAL A 135 7.29 8.59 -6.48
CA VAL A 135 6.64 8.87 -5.19
C VAL A 135 6.68 7.61 -4.35
N VAL A 136 7.23 7.70 -3.15
CA VAL A 136 7.34 6.58 -2.21
C VAL A 136 6.43 6.80 -1.03
N THR A 137 5.68 5.77 -0.68
CA THR A 137 4.73 5.77 0.43
C THR A 137 5.13 4.76 1.49
N ASP A 138 4.95 5.11 2.76
CA ASP A 138 5.13 4.23 3.92
C ASP A 138 3.88 4.37 4.81
N LEU A 139 3.02 3.35 4.80
CA LEU A 139 1.79 3.34 5.58
C LEU A 139 2.04 3.12 7.08
N ASP A 140 3.09 2.37 7.43
CA ASP A 140 3.42 2.06 8.83
C ASP A 140 3.85 3.31 9.61
N ARG A 141 4.41 4.29 8.89
CA ARG A 141 4.85 5.59 9.43
C ARG A 141 4.00 6.77 8.97
N TRP A 142 2.97 6.51 8.16
CA TRP A 142 2.12 7.53 7.54
C TRP A 142 2.92 8.62 6.82
N PHE A 143 3.79 8.21 5.91
CA PHE A 143 4.69 9.08 5.17
C PHE A 143 4.51 8.94 3.65
N CYS A 144 4.65 10.04 2.93
CA CYS A 144 4.71 10.05 1.48
C CYS A 144 5.71 11.11 0.99
N SER A 145 6.50 10.80 -0.03
CA SER A 145 7.46 11.73 -0.61
C SER A 145 6.85 12.75 -1.59
N CYS A 146 5.53 12.72 -1.84
CA CYS A 146 4.93 13.67 -2.77
C CYS A 146 4.93 15.10 -2.21
N SER A 147 4.93 16.07 -3.12
CA SER A 147 4.94 17.50 -2.76
C SER A 147 3.74 17.89 -1.89
N GLU A 148 2.55 17.35 -2.15
CA GLU A 148 1.35 17.65 -1.36
C GLU A 148 1.50 17.23 0.11
N TYR A 149 2.04 16.04 0.39
CA TYR A 149 2.31 15.61 1.75
C TYR A 149 3.32 16.53 2.43
N ILE A 150 4.40 16.87 1.74
CA ILE A 150 5.46 17.75 2.26
C ILE A 150 4.91 19.13 2.58
N THR A 151 4.08 19.71 1.72
CA THR A 151 3.42 21.01 1.95
C THR A 151 2.50 20.95 3.16
N LEU A 152 1.57 19.98 3.22
CA LEU A 152 0.66 19.84 4.36
C LEU A 152 1.41 19.63 5.69
N PHE A 153 2.49 18.85 5.65
CA PHE A 153 3.34 18.61 6.81
C PHE A 153 4.11 19.88 7.22
N GLY A 154 4.61 20.64 6.25
CA GLY A 154 5.26 21.93 6.47
C GLY A 154 4.33 22.97 7.07
N ASP A 155 3.08 23.04 6.61
CA ASP A 155 2.05 23.93 7.14
C ASP A 155 1.76 23.63 8.61
N GLU A 156 1.66 22.35 9.00
CA GLU A 156 1.47 21.95 10.40
C GLU A 156 2.71 22.20 11.28
N LEU A 157 3.91 22.20 10.69
CA LEU A 157 5.15 22.52 11.40
C LEU A 157 5.26 24.02 11.68
N GLN A 158 4.77 24.87 10.76
CA GLN A 158 4.81 26.33 10.86
C GLN A 158 3.68 26.94 11.70
N GLN A 159 2.75 26.12 12.23
CA GLN A 159 1.77 26.60 13.20
C GLN A 159 2.45 26.94 14.53
N ASP A 160 2.94 28.19 14.60
CA ASP A 160 3.74 28.80 15.69
C ASP A 160 2.99 28.92 17.02
N ASP A 161 1.65 28.85 17.02
CA ASP A 161 0.82 29.08 18.22
C ASP A 161 0.80 27.90 19.21
N ASP A 162 1.50 26.82 18.92
CA ASP A 162 1.40 25.57 19.69
C ASP A 162 2.78 24.99 19.99
N GLU A 163 3.28 25.24 21.21
CA GLU A 163 4.57 24.77 21.73
C GLU A 163 4.65 23.24 21.92
N ARG A 164 3.54 22.52 21.66
CA ARG A 164 3.49 21.06 21.85
C ARG A 164 4.37 20.33 20.82
N PRO A 165 4.99 19.20 21.23
CA PRO A 165 5.70 18.33 20.29
C PRO A 165 4.82 17.92 19.11
N LEU A 166 5.40 17.82 17.91
CA LEU A 166 4.68 17.46 16.69
C LEU A 166 3.91 16.14 16.82
N ALA A 167 4.46 15.17 17.56
CA ALA A 167 3.78 13.92 17.87
C ALA A 167 2.43 14.15 18.57
N CYS A 168 2.32 15.12 19.49
CA CYS A 168 1.05 15.46 20.13
C CYS A 168 0.06 16.15 19.18
N LYS A 169 0.56 16.81 18.12
CA LYS A 169 -0.27 17.51 17.13
C LYS A 169 -0.81 16.56 16.05
N LEU A 170 -0.02 15.57 15.65
CA LEU A 170 -0.25 14.71 14.50
C LEU A 170 -0.60 13.26 14.85
N VAL A 171 -0.42 12.86 16.10
CA VAL A 171 -0.74 11.50 16.55
C VAL A 171 -1.80 11.57 17.64
N GLN A 172 -2.82 10.72 17.50
CA GLN A 172 -3.88 10.57 18.47
C GLN A 172 -3.94 9.14 19.01
N GLU A 173 -4.35 9.03 20.27
CA GLU A 173 -4.68 7.76 20.89
C GLU A 173 -6.18 7.54 20.74
N ILE A 174 -6.57 6.39 20.20
CA ILE A 174 -7.96 5.99 20.02
C ILE A 174 -8.26 4.91 21.05
N ASP A 175 -9.43 5.00 21.66
CA ASP A 175 -9.81 4.08 22.72
C ASP A 175 -9.84 2.64 22.19
N LYS A 176 -9.31 1.70 22.99
CA LYS A 176 -9.02 0.33 22.51
C LYS A 176 -10.26 -0.40 22.02
N THR A 177 -11.43 -0.06 22.54
CA THR A 177 -12.72 -0.67 22.16
C THR A 177 -13.24 -0.18 20.81
N GLU A 178 -12.97 1.08 20.46
CA GLU A 178 -13.47 1.67 19.21
C GLU A 178 -12.47 1.42 18.06
N GLY A 179 -11.17 1.50 18.34
CA GLY A 179 -10.11 1.38 17.35
C GLY A 179 -9.59 -0.04 17.09
N ALA A 180 -10.04 -1.08 17.81
CA ALA A 180 -9.43 -2.41 17.76
C ALA A 180 -9.32 -3.01 16.33
N HIS A 181 -10.28 -2.68 15.47
CA HIS A 181 -10.38 -3.23 14.12
C HIS A 181 -9.98 -2.25 13.02
N ASP A 182 -9.71 -0.99 13.34
CA ASP A 182 -9.28 -0.02 12.35
C ASP A 182 -7.76 -0.14 12.13
N LYS A 183 -7.36 -0.28 10.87
CA LYS A 183 -5.97 -0.31 10.43
C LYS A 183 -5.61 0.98 9.70
N PHE A 184 -6.60 1.78 9.30
CA PHE A 184 -6.40 3.01 8.56
C PHE A 184 -5.61 4.02 9.40
N ALA A 185 -4.55 4.59 8.83
CA ALA A 185 -3.66 5.55 9.49
C ALA A 185 -3.05 5.07 10.82
N ARG A 186 -3.06 3.76 11.09
CA ARG A 186 -2.47 3.19 12.31
C ARG A 186 -0.95 3.17 12.20
N ILE A 187 -0.27 3.74 13.19
CA ILE A 187 1.20 3.72 13.26
C ILE A 187 1.63 2.39 13.86
N LYS A 188 2.51 1.66 13.18
CA LYS A 188 2.91 0.31 13.62
C LYS A 188 3.58 0.34 15.00
N GLN A 189 3.38 -0.73 15.77
CA GLN A 189 3.95 -0.94 17.12
C GLN A 189 3.43 -0.01 18.23
N GLN A 190 2.53 0.94 17.92
CA GLN A 190 1.89 1.81 18.90
C GLN A 190 0.38 1.76 18.63
N GLN A 191 -0.47 1.66 19.65
CA GLN A 191 -1.94 1.75 19.48
C GLN A 191 -2.33 3.22 19.25
N ARG A 192 -1.74 3.81 18.21
CA ARG A 192 -1.74 5.23 17.89
C ARG A 192 -2.05 5.40 16.42
N TYR A 193 -2.80 6.45 16.14
CA TYR A 193 -3.29 6.76 14.81
C TYR A 193 -2.74 8.12 14.40
N PHE A 194 -2.29 8.20 13.16
CA PHE A 194 -1.95 9.47 12.57
C PHE A 194 -3.24 10.25 12.29
N ARG A 195 -3.20 11.56 12.54
CA ARG A 195 -4.27 12.50 12.24
C ARG A 195 -4.36 12.75 10.73
N HIS A 196 -4.93 11.78 10.04
CA HIS A 196 -5.14 11.81 8.59
C HIS A 196 -6.09 12.94 8.15
N ASP A 197 -6.88 13.50 9.07
CA ASP A 197 -7.69 14.70 8.85
C ASP A 197 -6.83 15.95 8.59
N LYS A 198 -5.60 15.97 9.12
CA LYS A 198 -4.65 17.06 8.93
C LYS A 198 -3.75 16.84 7.72
N ILE A 199 -3.14 15.65 7.62
CA ILE A 199 -2.15 15.34 6.59
C ILE A 199 -2.51 14.03 5.92
N MET A 200 -2.98 14.13 4.68
CA MET A 200 -3.27 13.00 3.82
C MET A 200 -3.16 13.46 2.36
N CYS A 201 -2.45 12.67 1.56
CA CYS A 201 -2.36 12.85 0.12
C CYS A 201 -3.06 11.69 -0.60
N PRO A 202 -3.33 11.80 -1.92
CA PRO A 202 -3.97 10.73 -2.68
C PRO A 202 -3.20 9.40 -2.65
N HIS A 203 -1.87 9.42 -2.61
CA HIS A 203 -1.04 8.21 -2.59
C HIS A 203 -1.22 7.42 -1.28
N LEU A 204 -1.23 8.12 -0.13
CA LEU A 204 -1.53 7.51 1.17
C LEU A 204 -2.91 6.89 1.16
N LEU A 205 -3.92 7.64 0.70
CA LEU A 205 -5.29 7.15 0.63
C LEU A 205 -5.42 5.93 -0.30
N ALA A 206 -4.82 5.97 -1.49
CA ALA A 206 -4.85 4.87 -2.46
C ALA A 206 -4.20 3.60 -1.90
N PHE A 207 -2.99 3.70 -1.33
CA PHE A 207 -2.35 2.54 -0.72
C PHE A 207 -3.05 2.06 0.56
N SER A 208 -3.64 2.95 1.36
CA SER A 208 -4.48 2.57 2.49
C SER A 208 -5.73 1.80 2.05
N ILE A 209 -6.38 2.21 0.97
CA ILE A 209 -7.49 1.44 0.37
C ILE A 209 -7.01 0.02 0.02
N LEU A 210 -5.82 -0.11 -0.54
CA LEU A 210 -5.28 -1.40 -0.98
C LEU A 210 -4.78 -2.31 0.15
N LEU A 211 -4.24 -1.78 1.25
CA LEU A 211 -3.49 -2.58 2.24
C LEU A 211 -4.01 -2.46 3.68
N GLN A 212 -4.87 -1.47 3.96
CA GLN A 212 -5.46 -1.26 5.29
C GLN A 212 -6.97 -1.54 5.33
N THR A 213 -7.52 -2.21 4.31
CA THR A 213 -8.94 -2.62 4.25
C THR A 213 -9.08 -4.14 4.33
N GLU A 214 -9.54 -4.79 3.26
CA GLU A 214 -9.70 -6.23 3.11
C GLU A 214 -8.87 -6.77 1.93
N PRO A 215 -8.31 -8.00 2.02
CA PRO A 215 -7.50 -8.59 0.94
C PRO A 215 -8.19 -8.64 -0.43
N LYS A 216 -9.52 -8.68 -0.41
CA LYS A 216 -10.36 -8.62 -1.61
C LYS A 216 -10.11 -7.35 -2.44
N THR A 217 -9.90 -6.21 -1.80
CA THR A 217 -9.62 -4.93 -2.48
C THR A 217 -8.29 -4.99 -3.21
N LEU A 218 -7.24 -5.48 -2.54
CA LEU A 218 -5.93 -5.70 -3.18
C LEU A 218 -6.04 -6.66 -4.37
N ARG A 219 -6.74 -7.78 -4.20
CA ARG A 219 -6.97 -8.77 -5.26
C ARG A 219 -7.73 -8.18 -6.44
N TYR A 220 -8.72 -7.33 -6.20
CA TYR A 220 -9.47 -6.69 -7.27
C TYR A 220 -8.56 -5.84 -8.17
N PHE A 221 -7.77 -4.95 -7.58
CA PHE A 221 -6.92 -4.04 -8.36
C PHE A 221 -5.68 -4.72 -8.96
N THR A 222 -5.12 -5.73 -8.30
CA THR A 222 -3.91 -6.43 -8.79
C THR A 222 -4.22 -7.64 -9.69
N GLY A 223 -5.35 -8.30 -9.48
CA GLY A 223 -5.71 -9.56 -10.16
C GLY A 223 -6.82 -9.40 -11.20
N THR A 224 -7.92 -8.75 -10.83
CA THR A 224 -9.10 -8.60 -11.70
C THR A 224 -8.96 -7.45 -12.68
N ARG A 225 -8.66 -6.23 -12.19
CA ARG A 225 -8.46 -5.02 -12.99
C ARG A 225 -7.06 -4.90 -13.57
N GLN A 226 -6.05 -5.41 -12.84
CA GLN A 226 -4.64 -5.36 -13.21
C GLN A 226 -4.10 -3.94 -13.44
N THR A 227 -4.61 -2.97 -12.68
CA THR A 227 -4.18 -1.55 -12.71
C THR A 227 -3.20 -1.21 -11.59
N VAL A 228 -2.91 -2.16 -10.69
CA VAL A 228 -1.88 -2.05 -9.66
C VAL A 228 -0.96 -3.26 -9.77
N TYR A 229 0.35 -3.03 -9.83
CA TYR A 229 1.32 -4.09 -10.05
C TYR A 229 1.95 -4.56 -8.74
N LEU A 230 1.81 -5.86 -8.45
CA LEU A 230 2.47 -6.52 -7.33
C LEU A 230 3.67 -7.32 -7.85
N ILE A 231 4.88 -6.89 -7.50
CA ILE A 231 6.13 -7.40 -8.07
C ILE A 231 7.00 -7.99 -6.95
N ARG A 232 7.42 -9.25 -7.13
CA ARG A 232 8.43 -9.86 -6.24
C ARG A 232 9.82 -9.43 -6.68
N VAL A 233 10.66 -9.10 -5.71
CA VAL A 233 12.06 -8.77 -5.90
C VAL A 233 12.89 -9.85 -5.22
N GLN A 234 13.66 -10.58 -6.01
CA GLN A 234 14.48 -11.70 -5.52
C GLN A 234 15.93 -11.31 -5.28
N ASN A 235 16.38 -10.22 -5.91
CA ASN A 235 17.76 -9.75 -5.83
C ASN A 235 17.83 -8.42 -5.05
N ILE A 236 18.75 -8.37 -4.09
CA ILE A 236 19.03 -7.15 -3.32
C ILE A 236 19.50 -6.00 -4.20
N ASP A 237 20.21 -6.26 -5.31
CA ASP A 237 20.65 -5.23 -6.25
C ASP A 237 19.46 -4.54 -6.93
N GLU A 238 18.45 -5.32 -7.32
CA GLU A 238 17.19 -4.78 -7.86
C GLU A 238 16.43 -4.00 -6.80
N TRP A 239 16.38 -4.53 -5.57
CA TRP A 239 15.77 -3.84 -4.44
C TRP A 239 16.43 -2.48 -4.17
N LEU A 240 17.76 -2.41 -4.18
CA LEU A 240 18.51 -1.17 -3.98
C LEU A 240 18.31 -0.19 -5.15
N ARG A 241 18.21 -0.69 -6.40
CA ARG A 241 17.93 0.16 -7.57
C ARG A 241 16.62 0.94 -7.46
N LEU A 242 15.60 0.37 -6.82
CA LEU A 242 14.33 1.06 -6.55
C LEU A 242 14.51 2.35 -5.72
N HIS A 243 15.67 2.54 -5.07
CA HIS A 243 15.94 3.70 -4.21
C HIS A 243 16.77 4.79 -4.86
N LEU A 244 17.45 4.50 -5.97
CA LEU A 244 18.51 5.37 -6.49
C LEU A 244 18.02 6.76 -6.90
N ASN A 245 16.75 6.88 -7.31
CA ASN A 245 16.16 8.14 -7.76
C ASN A 245 15.17 8.75 -6.75
N ILE A 246 15.09 8.23 -5.52
CA ILE A 246 14.19 8.77 -4.49
C ILE A 246 14.75 10.05 -3.85
N VAL A 247 16.07 10.11 -3.67
CA VAL A 247 16.78 11.28 -3.12
C VAL A 247 17.67 11.82 -4.20
N VAL A 248 17.28 12.96 -4.78
CA VAL A 248 18.06 13.70 -5.79
C VAL A 248 18.38 15.08 -5.25
#